data_AF-A0A834IE30-F1
#
_entry.id   AF-A0A834IE30-F1
#
_cell.length_a   1.000
_cell.length_b   1.000
_cell.length_c   1.000
_cell.angle_alpha   90.00
_cell.angle_beta   90.00
_cell.angle_gamma   90.00
#
_symmetry.space_group_name_H-M   'P 1'
#
loop_
_entity.id
_entity.type
_entity.pdbx_description
1 polymer ?
#
loop_
_entity_poly.entity_id
_entity_poly.type
_entity_poly.pdbx_seq_one_letter_code
_entity_poly.pdbx_strand_id
1 'polypeptide(L)'
;VADLKEFEEFSDYFPDLESYPLYQAALKQLENGGIPCRTLRTEVVKCGSDGEYLGKLHCLRLAFQQLLRDPVTYLWFADAGRQILTDLMLYGDRDPKDFLI
;
A
#
# COMPACT_ATOMS: atom_id res chain seq x y z
N VAL A 1 19.55 -8.75 28.63
CA VAL A 1 20.05 -7.62 27.82
C VAL A 1 20.15 -8.15 26.41
N ALA A 2 19.38 -7.63 25.46
CA ALA A 2 19.47 -8.08 24.07
C ALA A 2 20.81 -7.62 23.47
N ASP A 3 21.45 -8.48 22.68
CA ASP A 3 22.79 -8.26 22.15
C ASP A 3 22.73 -7.24 21.00
N LEU A 4 23.50 -6.14 21.10
CA LEU A 4 23.52 -5.07 20.10
C LEU A 4 23.94 -5.58 18.71
N LYS A 5 24.69 -6.69 18.68
CA LYS A 5 25.09 -7.39 17.45
C LYS A 5 23.92 -7.99 16.67
N GLU A 6 22.90 -8.49 17.35
CA GLU A 6 21.69 -9.01 16.67
C GLU A 6 20.97 -7.87 15.94
N PHE A 7 20.94 -6.66 16.52
CA PHE A 7 20.36 -5.48 15.87
C PHE A 7 21.17 -4.98 14.67
N GLU A 8 22.50 -5.09 14.71
CA GLU A 8 23.37 -4.78 13.56
C GLU A 8 23.16 -5.75 12.39
N GLU A 9 23.02 -7.05 12.64
CA GLU A 9 22.72 -8.04 11.57
C GLU A 9 21.34 -7.80 10.92
N PHE A 10 20.36 -7.27 11.66
CA PHE A 10 19.07 -6.84 11.09
C PHE A 10 19.17 -5.62 10.17
N SER A 11 20.18 -4.76 10.39
CA SER A 11 20.40 -3.56 9.55
C SER A 11 20.87 -3.92 8.14
N ASP A 12 21.60 -5.04 7.97
CA ASP A 12 22.03 -5.55 6.66
C ASP A 12 20.88 -6.07 5.80
N TYR A 13 19.73 -6.43 6.41
CA TYR A 13 18.52 -6.82 5.67
C TYR A 13 17.70 -5.63 5.17
N PHE A 14 17.85 -4.46 5.81
CA PHE A 14 17.15 -3.23 5.45
C PHE A 14 18.12 -2.03 5.41
N PRO A 15 19.17 -2.08 4.58
CA PRO A 15 20.27 -1.11 4.62
C PRO A 15 19.84 0.33 4.29
N ASP A 16 18.62 0.49 3.76
CA ASP A 16 18.08 1.77 3.29
C ASP A 16 16.86 2.24 4.09
N LEU A 17 16.59 1.67 5.28
CA LEU A 17 15.43 2.10 6.08
C LEU A 17 15.45 3.60 6.42
N GLU A 18 16.65 4.17 6.57
CA GLU A 18 16.87 5.62 6.73
C GLU A 18 16.55 6.44 5.48
N SER A 19 16.64 5.84 4.30
CA SER A 19 16.31 6.45 3.01
C SER A 19 14.79 6.54 2.76
N TYR A 20 13.95 5.98 3.65
CA TYR A 20 12.48 5.95 3.50
C TYR A 20 11.74 6.71 4.61
N PRO A 21 11.80 8.06 4.64
CA PRO A 21 11.25 8.86 5.73
C PRO A 21 9.73 8.68 5.91
N LEU A 22 8.98 8.46 4.83
CA LEU A 22 7.54 8.18 4.90
C LEU A 22 7.23 6.84 5.58
N TYR A 23 8.08 5.84 5.36
CA TYR A 23 7.92 4.53 5.97
C TYR A 23 8.29 4.56 7.45
N GLN A 24 9.36 5.27 7.82
CA GLN A 24 9.68 5.51 9.22
C GLN A 24 8.57 6.24 9.97
N ALA A 25 7.98 7.28 9.35
CA ALA A 25 6.84 7.98 9.91
C ALA A 25 5.64 7.03 10.11
N ALA A 26 5.39 6.13 9.16
CA ALA A 26 4.34 5.11 9.26
C ALA A 26 4.60 4.13 10.42
N LEU A 27 5.85 3.68 10.62
CA LEU A 27 6.20 2.81 11.74
C LEU A 27 6.00 3.51 13.10
N LYS A 28 6.38 4.79 13.21
CA LYS A 28 6.08 5.60 14.41
C LYS A 28 4.58 5.74 14.64
N GLN A 29 3.79 5.91 13.57
CA GLN A 29 2.33 5.95 13.70
C GLN A 29 1.76 4.60 14.17
N LEU A 30 2.30 3.49 13.65
CA LEU A 30 1.90 2.15 14.06
C LEU A 30 2.10 1.94 15.57
N GLU A 31 3.25 2.36 16.11
CA GLU A 31 3.57 2.25 17.53
C GLU A 31 2.67 3.12 18.42
N ASN A 32 2.35 4.34 17.98
CA ASN A 32 1.66 5.33 18.82
C ASN A 32 0.13 5.27 18.76
N GLY A 33 -0.45 4.70 17.69
CA GLY A 33 -1.90 4.70 17.49
C GLY A 33 -2.43 3.63 16.55
N GLY A 34 -1.56 2.72 16.08
CA GLY A 34 -1.93 1.72 15.09
C GLY A 34 -2.19 2.30 13.71
N ILE A 35 -2.39 1.39 12.75
CA ILE A 35 -2.80 1.73 11.39
C ILE A 35 -4.07 0.95 11.07
N PRO A 36 -5.20 1.62 10.77
CA PRO A 36 -6.45 0.94 10.49
C PRO A 36 -6.32 0.09 9.24
N CYS A 37 -6.80 -1.14 9.29
CA CYS A 37 -6.79 -2.05 8.15
C CYS A 37 -8.09 -2.86 8.14
N ARG A 38 -8.60 -3.16 6.94
CA ARG A 38 -9.78 -4.03 6.80
C ARG A 38 -9.43 -5.50 7.01
N THR A 39 -8.29 -5.93 6.47
CA THR A 39 -7.83 -7.32 6.53
C THR A 39 -6.33 -7.34 6.27
N LEU A 40 -5.58 -8.07 7.10
CA LEU A 40 -4.15 -8.28 6.89
C LEU A 40 -3.93 -9.21 5.69
N ARG A 41 -3.04 -8.83 4.78
CA ARG A 41 -2.67 -9.62 3.59
C ARG A 41 -1.15 -9.84 3.51
N THR A 42 -0.50 -9.83 4.67
CA THR A 42 0.95 -9.87 4.86
C THR A 42 1.63 -10.91 3.98
N GLU A 43 1.18 -12.17 4.03
CA GLU A 43 1.73 -13.27 3.23
C GLU A 43 1.47 -13.10 1.73
N VAL A 44 0.26 -12.67 1.34
CA VAL A 44 -0.16 -12.51 -0.06
C VAL A 44 0.73 -11.49 -0.78
N VAL A 45 1.10 -10.41 -0.09
CA VAL A 45 2.01 -9.39 -0.63
C VAL A 45 3.46 -9.59 -0.18
N LYS A 46 3.78 -10.75 0.40
CA LYS A 46 5.14 -11.15 0.80
C LYS A 46 5.86 -10.15 1.71
N CYS A 47 5.12 -9.55 2.65
CA CYS A 47 5.74 -8.80 3.75
C CYS A 47 6.22 -9.80 4.82
N GLY A 48 7.35 -9.51 5.47
CA GLY A 48 7.95 -10.34 6.51
C GLY A 48 7.27 -10.19 7.88
N SER A 49 6.44 -9.16 8.07
CA SER A 49 5.62 -8.99 9.28
C SER A 49 4.36 -8.16 9.02
N ASP A 50 3.38 -8.27 9.91
CA ASP A 50 2.19 -7.41 9.88
C ASP A 50 2.54 -5.93 10.05
N GLY A 51 3.59 -5.63 10.83
CA GLY A 51 4.08 -4.26 11.00
C GLY A 51 4.63 -3.68 9.69
N GLU A 52 5.41 -4.47 8.96
CA GLU A 52 5.90 -4.09 7.63
C GLU A 52 4.74 -3.88 6.65
N TYR A 53 3.78 -4.81 6.64
CA TYR A 53 2.58 -4.71 5.81
C TYR A 53 1.81 -3.41 6.10
N LEU A 54 1.53 -3.13 7.37
CA LEU A 54 0.77 -1.96 7.79
C LEU A 54 1.51 -0.65 7.48
N GLY A 55 2.82 -0.60 7.73
CA GLY A 55 3.64 0.56 7.38
C GLY A 55 3.61 0.85 5.88
N LYS A 56 3.85 -0.16 5.03
CA LYS A 56 3.78 -0.02 3.56
C LYS A 56 2.38 0.36 3.08
N LEU A 57 1.34 -0.26 3.64
CA LEU A 57 -0.06 0.06 3.34
C LEU A 57 -0.38 1.53 3.65
N HIS A 58 0.12 2.05 4.77
CA HIS A 58 -0.06 3.45 5.14
C HIS A 58 0.65 4.39 4.16
N CYS A 59 1.90 4.11 3.79
CA CYS A 59 2.61 4.88 2.77
C CYS A 59 1.86 4.90 1.43
N LEU A 60 1.36 3.75 0.97
CA LEU A 60 0.57 3.67 -0.26
C LEU A 60 -0.69 4.54 -0.18
N ARG A 61 -1.43 4.50 0.93
CA ARG A 61 -2.62 5.34 1.11
C ARG A 61 -2.29 6.83 1.05
N LEU A 62 -1.23 7.27 1.71
CA LEU A 62 -0.79 8.67 1.64
C LEU A 62 -0.38 9.05 0.21
N ALA A 63 0.35 8.18 -0.49
CA ALA A 63 0.74 8.41 -1.87
C ALA A 63 -0.49 8.58 -2.78
N PHE A 64 -1.49 7.70 -2.67
CA PHE A 64 -2.73 7.82 -3.44
C PHE A 64 -3.55 9.06 -3.06
N GLN A 65 -3.60 9.43 -1.78
CA GLN A 65 -4.24 10.69 -1.36
C GLN A 65 -3.60 11.92 -2.01
N GLN A 66 -2.28 11.90 -2.22
CA GLN A 66 -1.58 13.00 -2.88
C GLN A 66 -1.70 12.93 -4.41
N LEU A 67 -1.52 11.75 -4.99
CA LEU A 67 -1.55 11.51 -6.43
C LEU A 67 -2.94 11.84 -7.02
N LEU A 68 -4.01 11.48 -6.32
CA LEU A 68 -5.39 11.73 -6.76
C LEU A 68 -5.87 13.17 -6.49
N ARG A 69 -5.04 14.05 -5.92
CA ARG A 69 -5.36 15.49 -5.84
C ARG A 69 -5.21 16.19 -7.19
N ASP A 70 -4.36 15.67 -8.07
CA ASP A 70 -4.23 16.17 -9.42
C ASP A 70 -5.44 15.72 -10.27
N PRO A 71 -6.24 16.65 -10.83
CA PRO A 71 -7.44 16.30 -11.58
C PRO A 71 -7.17 15.43 -12.80
N VAL A 72 -6.04 15.63 -13.48
CA VAL A 72 -5.67 14.85 -14.67
C VAL A 72 -5.40 13.41 -14.27
N THR A 73 -4.60 13.21 -13.23
CA THR A 73 -4.29 11.88 -12.70
C THR A 73 -5.54 11.19 -12.14
N TYR A 74 -6.41 11.92 -11.45
CA TYR A 74 -7.68 11.39 -10.95
C TYR A 74 -8.58 10.89 -12.08
N LEU A 75 -8.78 11.68 -13.13
CA LEU A 75 -9.61 11.30 -14.27
C LEU A 75 -9.06 10.07 -14.97
N TRP A 76 -7.76 10.07 -15.27
CA TRP A 76 -7.09 8.92 -15.87
C TRP A 76 -7.25 7.65 -15.03
N PHE A 77 -7.08 7.75 -13.70
CA PHE A 77 -7.25 6.60 -12.80
C PHE A 77 -8.69 6.06 -12.82
N ALA A 78 -9.67 6.95 -12.84
CA ALA A 78 -11.08 6.58 -12.91
C ALA A 78 -11.45 5.94 -14.26
N ASP A 79 -10.94 6.47 -15.37
CA ASP A 79 -11.12 5.92 -16.73
C ASP A 79 -10.50 4.52 -16.84
N ALA A 80 -9.25 4.37 -16.39
CA ALA A 80 -8.57 3.07 -16.39
C ALA A 80 -9.33 2.03 -15.55
N GLY A 81 -9.83 2.44 -14.38
CA GLY A 81 -10.67 1.57 -13.54
C GLY A 81 -11.97 1.14 -14.22
N ARG A 82 -12.67 2.08 -14.89
CA ARG A 82 -13.88 1.76 -15.67
C ARG A 82 -13.60 0.77 -16.79
N GLN A 83 -12.50 0.95 -17.52
CA GLN A 83 -12.12 0.04 -18.59
C GLN A 83 -11.85 -1.36 -18.05
N ILE A 84 -11.05 -1.50 -16.99
CA ILE A 84 -10.74 -2.81 -16.39
C ILE A 84 -12.02 -3.53 -15.92
N LEU A 85 -12.94 -2.81 -15.27
CA LEU A 85 -14.21 -3.38 -14.82
C LEU A 85 -15.08 -3.82 -16.00
N THR A 86 -15.16 -3.00 -17.05
CA THR A 86 -15.89 -3.31 -18.28
C THR A 86 -15.34 -4.58 -18.93
N ASP A 87 -14.02 -4.68 -19.08
CA ASP A 87 -13.36 -5.84 -19.67
C ASP A 87 -13.58 -7.11 -18.84
N LEU A 88 -13.52 -6.99 -17.51
CA LEU A 88 -13.79 -8.12 -16.61
C LEU A 88 -15.24 -8.61 -16.68
N MET A 89 -16.20 -7.70 -16.83
CA MET A 89 -17.61 -8.04 -16.98
C MET A 89 -17.89 -8.73 -18.32
N LEU A 90 -17.33 -8.20 -19.40
CA LEU A 90 -17.43 -8.80 -20.72
C LEU A 90 -16.79 -10.19 -20.74
N TYR A 91 -15.63 -10.36 -20.10
CA TYR A 91 -14.99 -11.68 -19.94
C TYR A 91 -15.87 -12.67 -19.17
N GLY A 92 -16.70 -12.19 -18.25
CA GLY A 92 -17.66 -13.00 -17.48
C GLY A 92 -19.05 -13.11 -18.11
N ASP A 93 -19.23 -12.75 -19.38
CA ASP A 93 -20.52 -12.71 -20.09
C ASP A 93 -21.61 -11.90 -19.35
N ARG A 94 -21.20 -10.80 -18.68
CA ARG A 94 -22.09 -9.86 -18.00
C ARG A 94 -22.21 -8.55 -18.79
N ASP A 95 -23.38 -7.92 -18.75
CA ASP A 95 -23.65 -6.63 -19.40
C ASP A 95 -22.99 -5.48 -18.61
N PRO A 96 -22.03 -4.72 -19.20
CA PRO A 96 -21.32 -3.66 -18.50
C PRO A 96 -22.02 -2.29 -18.55
N LYS A 97 -23.28 -2.19 -19.01
CA LYS A 97 -24.00 -0.91 -19.20
C LYS A 97 -23.89 0.08 -18.04
N ASP A 98 -23.87 -0.38 -16.80
CA ASP A 98 -23.75 0.49 -15.62
C ASP A 98 -22.36 1.15 -15.46
N PHE A 99 -21.37 0.70 -16.23
CA PHE A 99 -19.97 1.16 -16.19
C PHE A 99 -19.54 1.90 -17.48
N LEU A 100 -20.40 1.91 -18.50
CA LEU A 100 -20.23 2.68 -19.73
C LEU A 100 -20.79 4.10 -19.50
N ILE A 101 -19.97 5.00 -18.95
CA ILE A 101 -20.28 6.43 -18.84
C ILE A 101 -19.15 7.22 -19.50
#